data_AF-A0A956ZI23-F1
#
_entry.id   AF-A0A956ZI23-F1
#
_cell.length_a   1.000
_cell.length_b   1.000
_cell.length_c   1.000
_cell.angle_alpha   90.00
_cell.angle_beta   90.00
_cell.angle_gamma   90.00
#
_symmetry.space_group_name_H-M   'P 1'
#
loop_
_entity.id
_entity.type
_entity.pdbx_description
1 polymer ?
#
loop_
_entity_poly.entity_id
_entity_poly.type
_entity_poly.pdbx_seq_one_letter_code
_entity_poly.pdbx_strand_id
1 'polypeptide(L)'
;WIRQAITRAIADQSRTVRIPVHMTEIVNKLARVSRRLVQEYGREPSPAEIAAAMNIDVKEGDANLFTPERVEEIRRFARDPVSLETPVGSDEESELGSFIEDQNAAEPFILASMSALREDVNDVLNRITSRERQVLRLRFGLDDGRTRTLEEVGREFGLTRERIRQIEMKAIQKLRHDGRARRLSAYLDN
;
A
#
# COMPACT_ATOMS: atom_id res chain seq x y z
N TRP A 1 -30.59 -31.43 -11.54
CA TRP A 1 -29.15 -31.33 -11.87
C TRP A 1 -28.82 -30.16 -12.80
N ILE A 2 -29.47 -30.00 -13.97
CA ILE A 2 -29.15 -28.92 -14.94
C ILE A 2 -29.23 -27.51 -14.32
N ARG A 3 -30.36 -27.16 -13.70
CA ARG A 3 -30.56 -25.84 -13.07
C ARG A 3 -29.49 -25.52 -12.02
N GLN A 4 -29.18 -26.49 -11.16
CA GLN A 4 -28.19 -26.33 -10.09
C GLN A 4 -26.78 -26.11 -10.65
N ALA A 5 -26.41 -26.84 -11.71
CA ALA A 5 -25.12 -26.66 -12.38
C ALA A 5 -24.99 -25.25 -12.98
N ILE A 6 -26.04 -24.76 -13.65
CA ILE A 6 -26.07 -23.40 -14.22
C ILE A 6 -25.99 -22.33 -13.13
N THR A 7 -26.81 -22.42 -12.07
CA THR A 7 -26.78 -21.44 -10.97
C THR A 7 -25.41 -21.39 -10.30
N ARG A 8 -24.77 -22.54 -10.09
CA ARG A 8 -23.43 -22.60 -9.51
C ARG A 8 -22.37 -21.99 -10.43
N ALA A 9 -22.40 -22.33 -11.72
CA ALA A 9 -21.48 -21.75 -12.69
C ALA A 9 -21.60 -20.22 -12.77
N ILE A 10 -22.84 -19.70 -12.77
CA ILE A 10 -23.08 -18.25 -12.71
C ILE A 10 -22.50 -17.66 -11.42
N ALA A 11 -22.75 -18.26 -10.26
CA ALA A 11 -22.22 -17.75 -8.99
C ALA A 11 -20.68 -17.75 -8.93
N ASP A 12 -20.04 -18.79 -9.49
CA ASP A 12 -18.59 -18.94 -9.44
C ASP A 12 -17.83 -18.14 -10.51
N GLN A 13 -18.45 -17.83 -11.67
CA GLN A 13 -17.75 -17.30 -12.85
C GLN A 13 -18.27 -15.96 -13.40
N SER A 14 -19.44 -15.47 -12.98
CA SER A 14 -20.04 -14.28 -13.61
C SER A 14 -19.37 -12.95 -13.26
N ARG A 15 -18.58 -12.89 -12.17
CA ARG A 15 -17.99 -11.64 -11.68
C ARG A 15 -16.49 -11.58 -11.95
N THR A 16 -16.01 -10.39 -12.33
CA THR A 16 -14.58 -10.10 -12.51
C THR A 16 -13.78 -10.41 -11.25
N VAL A 17 -14.32 -10.06 -10.08
CA VAL A 17 -13.78 -10.45 -8.77
C VAL A 17 -14.65 -11.56 -8.19
N ARG A 18 -14.08 -12.76 -8.08
CA ARG A 18 -14.78 -13.95 -7.60
C ARG A 18 -15.23 -13.76 -6.15
N ILE A 19 -16.51 -14.01 -5.88
CA ILE A 19 -17.08 -14.04 -4.53
C ILE A 19 -17.47 -15.48 -4.18
N PRO A 20 -17.25 -15.94 -2.93
CA PRO A 20 -17.72 -17.27 -2.50
C PRO A 20 -19.24 -17.43 -2.62
N VAL A 21 -19.71 -18.64 -2.99
CA VAL A 21 -21.13 -18.93 -3.26
C VAL A 21 -22.07 -18.48 -2.13
N HIS A 22 -21.74 -18.78 -0.86
CA HIS A 22 -22.53 -18.37 0.30
C HIS A 22 -22.70 -16.85 0.41
N MET A 23 -21.67 -16.07 0.04
CA MET A 23 -21.75 -14.61 0.04
C MET A 23 -22.66 -14.11 -1.09
N THR A 24 -22.67 -14.74 -2.27
CA THR A 24 -23.64 -14.46 -3.34
C THR A 24 -25.09 -14.70 -2.90
N GLU A 25 -25.35 -15.75 -2.11
CA GLU A 25 -26.68 -16.01 -1.54
C GLU A 25 -27.10 -14.90 -0.59
N ILE A 26 -26.18 -14.44 0.27
CA ILE A 26 -26.39 -13.32 1.18
C ILE A 26 -26.68 -12.02 0.41
N VAL A 27 -25.89 -11.70 -0.62
CA VAL A 27 -26.10 -10.52 -1.49
C VAL A 27 -27.49 -10.56 -2.13
N ASN A 28 -27.89 -11.71 -2.68
CA ASN A 28 -29.22 -11.89 -3.26
C ASN A 28 -30.34 -11.76 -2.22
N LYS A 29 -30.15 -12.28 -1.00
CA LYS A 29 -31.12 -12.12 0.09
C LYS A 29 -31.25 -10.64 0.47
N LEU A 30 -30.13 -9.94 0.63
CA LEU A 30 -30.07 -8.51 0.94
C LEU A 30 -30.78 -7.68 -0.15
N ALA A 31 -30.52 -7.96 -1.43
CA ALA A 31 -31.17 -7.27 -2.54
C ALA A 31 -32.70 -7.52 -2.60
N ARG A 32 -33.18 -8.71 -2.18
CA ARG A 32 -34.62 -8.99 -2.06
C ARG A 32 -35.25 -8.22 -0.90
N VAL A 33 -34.63 -8.25 0.28
CA VAL A 33 -35.13 -7.54 1.47
C VAL A 33 -35.14 -6.02 1.23
N SER A 34 -34.07 -5.47 0.66
CA SER A 34 -33.99 -4.04 0.32
C SER A 34 -35.12 -3.64 -0.64
N ARG A 35 -35.38 -4.41 -1.71
CA ARG A 35 -36.49 -4.13 -2.64
C ARG A 35 -37.87 -4.20 -1.97
N ARG A 36 -38.08 -5.15 -1.06
CA ARG A 36 -39.33 -5.24 -0.28
C ARG A 36 -39.53 -4.00 0.58
N LEU A 37 -38.49 -3.58 1.32
CA LEU A 37 -38.56 -2.38 2.16
C LEU A 37 -38.76 -1.09 1.37
N VAL A 38 -38.18 -0.99 0.16
CA VAL A 38 -38.46 0.15 -0.75
C VAL A 38 -39.94 0.23 -1.11
N GLN A 39 -40.58 -0.91 -1.40
CA GLN A 39 -42.01 -0.95 -1.70
C GLN A 39 -42.87 -0.60 -0.49
N GLU A 40 -42.47 -1.02 0.71
CA GLU A 40 -43.21 -0.79 1.96
C GLU A 40 -43.08 0.66 2.46
N TYR A 41 -41.88 1.23 2.39
CA TYR A 41 -41.59 2.56 2.93
C TYR A 41 -41.69 3.68 1.90
N GLY A 42 -41.74 3.35 0.60
CA GLY A 42 -41.73 4.33 -0.48
C GLY A 42 -40.42 5.14 -0.59
N ARG A 43 -39.36 4.71 0.10
CA ARG A 43 -38.02 5.33 0.11
C ARG A 43 -36.94 4.26 0.22
N GLU A 44 -35.69 4.64 -0.01
CA GLU A 44 -34.56 3.75 0.26
C GLU A 44 -34.44 3.45 1.77
N PRO A 45 -34.32 2.17 2.16
CA PRO A 45 -34.13 1.76 3.55
C PRO A 45 -32.69 1.99 4.01
N SER A 46 -32.54 2.36 5.27
CA SER A 46 -31.24 2.50 5.92
C SER A 46 -30.56 1.14 6.15
N PRO A 47 -29.22 1.09 6.30
CA PRO A 47 -28.52 -0.14 6.63
C PRO A 47 -29.02 -0.81 7.91
N ALA A 48 -29.45 -0.03 8.90
CA ALA A 48 -30.02 -0.54 10.15
C ALA A 48 -31.41 -1.20 9.95
N GLU A 49 -32.27 -0.59 9.13
CA GLU A 49 -33.58 -1.17 8.77
C GLU A 49 -33.41 -2.48 7.99
N ILE A 50 -32.44 -2.54 7.08
CA ILE A 50 -32.11 -3.77 6.35
C ILE A 50 -31.55 -4.84 7.28
N ALA A 51 -30.63 -4.49 8.17
CA ALA A 51 -30.04 -5.43 9.13
C ALA A 51 -31.12 -6.06 10.02
N ALA A 52 -32.02 -5.23 10.57
CA ALA A 52 -33.16 -5.71 11.35
C ALA A 52 -34.06 -6.66 10.55
N ALA A 53 -34.40 -6.30 9.31
CA ALA A 53 -35.24 -7.13 8.44
C ALA A 53 -34.56 -8.44 7.99
N MET A 54 -33.22 -8.46 7.90
CA MET A 54 -32.43 -9.65 7.58
C MET A 54 -32.33 -10.63 8.76
N ASN A 55 -32.42 -10.12 9.98
CA ASN A 55 -32.37 -10.88 11.23
C ASN A 55 -33.71 -11.51 11.65
N ILE A 56 -34.80 -11.27 10.93
CA ILE A 56 -36.13 -11.84 11.24
C ILE A 56 -36.09 -13.39 11.28
N ASP A 57 -35.25 -14.01 10.45
CA ASP A 57 -35.08 -15.46 10.40
C ASP A 57 -33.94 -15.98 11.30
N VAL A 58 -33.23 -15.10 12.00
CA VAL A 58 -32.02 -15.41 12.78
C VAL A 58 -32.39 -15.47 14.26
N LYS A 59 -32.04 -16.56 14.94
CA LYS A 59 -32.29 -16.71 16.39
C LYS A 59 -31.36 -15.80 17.20
N GLU A 60 -31.86 -15.21 18.29
CA GLU A 60 -31.01 -14.45 19.22
C GLU A 60 -29.83 -15.31 19.71
N GLY A 61 -28.61 -14.81 19.52
CA GLY A 61 -27.36 -15.48 19.90
C GLY A 61 -26.62 -16.22 18.76
N ASP A 62 -27.14 -16.20 17.53
CA ASP A 62 -26.43 -16.76 16.37
C ASP A 62 -25.29 -15.83 15.91
N ALA A 63 -24.14 -16.42 15.55
CA ALA A 63 -22.97 -15.69 15.04
C ALA A 63 -23.24 -15.01 13.67
N ASN A 64 -24.40 -15.32 13.06
CA ASN A 64 -24.85 -14.78 11.78
C ASN A 64 -25.75 -13.53 11.90
N LEU A 65 -25.75 -12.85 13.06
CA LEU A 65 -26.50 -11.61 13.21
C LEU A 65 -25.97 -10.52 12.28
N PHE A 66 -26.82 -9.97 11.43
CA PHE A 66 -26.49 -8.85 10.57
C PHE A 66 -26.45 -7.56 11.40
N THR A 67 -25.31 -6.87 11.38
CA THR A 67 -25.18 -5.49 11.87
C THR A 67 -25.30 -4.50 10.71
N PRO A 68 -25.61 -3.22 10.98
CA PRO A 68 -25.60 -2.18 9.94
C PRO A 68 -24.27 -2.09 9.19
N GLU A 69 -23.14 -2.27 9.90
CA GLU A 69 -21.79 -2.25 9.33
C GLU A 69 -21.59 -3.42 8.37
N ARG A 70 -22.06 -4.62 8.77
CA ARG A 70 -21.98 -5.82 7.93
C ARG A 70 -22.82 -5.68 6.66
N VAL A 71 -24.00 -5.06 6.75
CA VAL A 71 -24.85 -4.74 5.58
C VAL A 71 -24.10 -3.81 4.62
N GLU A 72 -23.43 -2.79 5.13
CA GLU A 72 -22.66 -1.85 4.31
C GLU A 72 -21.43 -2.52 3.66
N GLU A 73 -20.75 -3.38 4.40
CA GLU A 73 -19.64 -4.19 3.90
C GLU A 73 -20.09 -5.10 2.74
N ILE A 74 -21.21 -5.82 2.91
CA ILE A 74 -21.79 -6.66 1.87
C ILE A 74 -22.20 -5.81 0.65
N ARG A 75 -22.78 -4.62 0.85
CA ARG A 75 -23.11 -3.69 -0.24
C ARG A 75 -21.87 -3.26 -1.02
N ARG A 76 -20.72 -3.06 -0.36
CA ARG A 76 -19.46 -2.75 -1.04
C ARG A 76 -18.97 -3.91 -1.89
N PHE A 77 -18.98 -5.14 -1.36
CA PHE A 77 -18.59 -6.33 -2.13
C PHE A 77 -19.53 -6.62 -3.30
N ALA A 78 -20.82 -6.28 -3.17
CA ALA A 78 -21.82 -6.47 -4.20
C ALA A 78 -21.69 -5.50 -5.38
N ARG A 79 -20.84 -4.47 -5.33
CA ARG A 79 -20.62 -3.56 -6.47
C ARG A 79 -19.77 -4.26 -7.52
N ASP A 80 -20.18 -4.16 -8.78
CA ASP A 80 -19.36 -4.60 -9.90
C ASP A 80 -18.30 -3.52 -10.21
N PRO A 81 -17.08 -3.92 -10.61
CA PRO A 81 -16.08 -2.95 -11.04
C PRO A 81 -16.57 -2.20 -12.28
N VAL A 82 -16.21 -0.92 -12.36
CA VAL A 82 -16.53 -0.06 -13.51
C VAL A 82 -15.40 -0.17 -14.54
N SER A 83 -15.75 -0.11 -15.83
CA SER A 83 -14.75 -0.12 -16.90
C SER A 83 -13.91 1.15 -16.87
N LEU A 84 -12.60 1.03 -17.08
CA LEU A 84 -11.72 2.20 -17.24
C LEU A 84 -12.01 2.98 -18.51
N GLU A 85 -12.57 2.32 -19.54
CA GLU A 85 -12.99 2.92 -20.80
C GLU A 85 -14.36 3.61 -20.70
N THR A 86 -14.95 3.67 -19.50
CA THR A 86 -16.23 4.38 -19.32
C THR A 86 -16.00 5.86 -19.61
N PRO A 87 -16.72 6.47 -20.57
CA PRO A 87 -16.57 7.89 -20.87
C PRO A 87 -17.01 8.73 -19.67
N VAL A 88 -16.31 9.84 -19.43
CA VAL A 88 -16.53 10.76 -18.32
C VAL A 88 -16.80 12.16 -18.87
N GLY A 89 -17.92 12.75 -18.48
CA GLY A 89 -18.32 14.07 -18.94
C GLY A 89 -19.13 14.05 -20.24
N SER A 90 -19.29 15.21 -20.86
CA SER A 90 -19.99 15.37 -22.15
C SER A 90 -19.12 15.03 -23.35
N ASP A 91 -17.80 15.04 -23.14
CA ASP A 91 -16.82 14.91 -24.20
C ASP A 91 -16.41 13.44 -24.25
N GLU A 92 -16.88 12.73 -25.28
CA GLU A 92 -16.66 11.27 -25.47
C GLU A 92 -15.18 10.88 -25.62
N GLU A 93 -14.26 11.85 -25.60
CA GLU A 93 -12.80 11.63 -25.66
C GLU A 93 -12.17 11.36 -24.28
N SER A 94 -12.87 11.65 -23.18
CA SER A 94 -12.32 11.47 -21.83
C SER A 94 -12.81 10.16 -21.22
N GLU A 95 -11.88 9.24 -20.94
CA GLU A 95 -12.16 7.95 -20.29
C GLU A 95 -11.87 8.02 -18.79
N LEU A 96 -12.54 7.19 -17.99
CA LEU A 96 -12.33 7.14 -16.53
C LEU A 96 -10.87 6.81 -16.17
N GLY A 97 -10.23 5.93 -16.96
CA GLY A 97 -8.85 5.50 -16.76
C GLY A 97 -7.83 6.63 -16.81
N SER A 98 -8.05 7.67 -17.62
CA SER A 98 -7.10 8.79 -17.74
C SER A 98 -7.03 9.67 -16.49
N PHE A 99 -7.99 9.53 -15.57
CA PHE A 99 -8.02 10.27 -14.30
C PHE A 99 -7.42 9.50 -13.12
N ILE A 100 -7.02 8.24 -13.31
CA ILE A 100 -6.43 7.44 -12.26
C ILE A 100 -4.92 7.70 -12.22
N GLU A 101 -4.48 8.38 -11.17
CA GLU A 101 -3.07 8.61 -10.91
C GLU A 101 -2.35 7.31 -10.51
N ASP A 102 -1.16 7.08 -11.07
CA ASP A 102 -0.28 6.01 -10.61
C ASP A 102 0.49 6.45 -9.36
N GLN A 103 0.01 6.00 -8.20
CA GLN A 103 0.62 6.29 -6.90
C GLN A 103 1.99 5.61 -6.71
N ASN A 104 2.37 4.66 -7.57
CA ASN A 104 3.68 4.00 -7.51
C ASN A 104 4.71 4.68 -8.42
N ALA A 105 4.28 5.62 -9.26
CA ALA A 105 5.20 6.36 -10.11
C ALA A 105 6.14 7.20 -9.24
N ALA A 106 7.44 7.00 -9.41
CA ALA A 106 8.42 7.78 -8.69
C ALA A 106 8.41 9.23 -9.20
N GLU A 107 8.24 10.17 -8.27
CA GLU A 107 8.22 11.60 -8.62
C GLU A 107 9.57 12.03 -9.21
N PRO A 108 9.60 12.67 -10.40
CA PRO A 108 10.84 13.06 -11.06
C PRO A 108 11.74 13.96 -10.19
N PHE A 109 11.12 14.84 -9.40
CA PHE A 109 11.82 15.70 -8.46
C PHE A 109 12.55 14.91 -7.37
N ILE A 110 11.87 13.93 -6.77
CA ILE A 110 12.46 13.06 -5.75
C ILE A 110 13.61 12.25 -6.34
N LEU A 111 13.43 11.67 -7.54
CA LEU A 111 14.49 10.94 -8.23
C LEU A 111 15.72 11.82 -8.50
N ALA A 112 15.52 13.04 -9.01
CA ALA A 112 16.60 13.98 -9.26
C ALA A 112 17.32 14.39 -7.96
N SER A 113 16.55 14.68 -6.90
CA SER A 113 17.08 15.03 -5.58
C SER A 113 17.90 13.89 -4.97
N MET A 114 17.42 12.64 -5.04
CA MET A 114 18.17 11.47 -4.57
C MET A 114 19.46 11.24 -5.37
N SER A 115 19.43 11.46 -6.69
CA SER A 115 20.65 11.37 -7.51
C SER A 115 21.67 12.44 -7.13
N ALA A 116 21.23 13.67 -6.95
CA ALA A 116 22.09 14.78 -6.51
C ALA A 116 22.69 14.50 -5.12
N LEU A 117 21.88 14.02 -4.18
CA LEU A 117 22.35 13.60 -2.86
C LEU A 117 23.43 12.52 -2.95
N ARG A 118 23.23 11.52 -3.81
CA ARG A 118 24.22 10.44 -4.01
C ARG A 118 25.55 10.97 -4.55
N GLU A 119 25.52 11.94 -5.45
CA GLU A 119 26.71 12.59 -5.99
C GLU A 119 27.44 13.39 -4.90
N ASP A 120 26.72 14.26 -4.18
CA ASP A 120 27.30 15.07 -3.10
C ASP A 120 27.89 14.20 -1.97
N VAL A 121 27.23 13.09 -1.60
CA VAL A 121 27.75 12.13 -0.60
C VAL A 121 29.05 11.50 -1.09
N ASN A 122 29.13 11.11 -2.36
CA ASN A 122 30.37 10.55 -2.93
C ASN A 122 31.51 11.56 -2.94
N ASP A 123 31.24 12.80 -3.28
CA ASP A 123 32.23 13.89 -3.26
C ASP A 123 32.78 14.16 -1.87
N VAL A 124 31.92 14.14 -0.85
CA VAL A 124 32.31 14.31 0.56
C VAL A 124 33.13 13.11 1.03
N LEU A 125 32.71 11.89 0.69
CA LEU A 125 33.45 10.66 1.01
C LEU A 125 34.81 10.57 0.32
N ASN A 126 35.00 11.23 -0.83
CA ASN A 126 36.28 11.26 -1.54
C ASN A 126 37.39 12.00 -0.78
N ARG A 127 37.06 12.76 0.26
CA ARG A 127 38.02 13.56 1.04
C ARG A 127 38.64 12.85 2.23
N ILE A 128 38.01 11.78 2.70
CA ILE A 128 38.60 10.89 3.70
C ILE A 128 39.44 9.83 3.03
N THR A 129 40.29 9.17 3.82
CA THR A 129 41.18 8.12 3.29
C THR A 129 40.37 6.97 2.70
N SER A 130 40.93 6.26 1.71
CA SER A 130 40.24 5.12 1.08
C SER A 130 39.74 4.09 2.09
N ARG A 131 40.49 3.86 3.17
CA ARG A 131 40.11 2.92 4.23
C ARG A 131 38.91 3.43 5.05
N GLU A 132 38.90 4.71 5.42
CA GLU A 132 37.77 5.33 6.11
C GLU A 132 36.51 5.31 5.25
N ARG A 133 36.64 5.65 3.96
CA ARG A 133 35.54 5.61 2.97
C ARG A 133 34.93 4.23 2.85
N GLN A 134 35.76 3.19 2.68
CA GLN A 134 35.30 1.82 2.53
C GLN A 134 34.54 1.34 3.78
N VAL A 135 35.04 1.69 4.98
CA VAL A 135 34.36 1.37 6.25
C VAL A 135 32.98 2.03 6.30
N LEU A 136 32.85 3.32 5.96
CA LEU A 136 31.56 4.01 5.98
C LEU A 136 30.59 3.46 4.92
N ARG A 137 31.06 3.22 3.69
CA ARG A 137 30.22 2.65 2.60
C ARG A 137 29.62 1.31 2.99
N LEU A 138 30.43 0.42 3.57
CA LEU A 138 29.99 -0.88 4.05
C LEU A 138 29.10 -0.80 5.29
N ARG A 139 29.42 0.09 6.24
CA ARG A 139 28.64 0.29 7.46
C ARG A 139 27.23 0.77 7.17
N PHE A 140 27.09 1.74 6.25
CA PHE A 140 25.82 2.39 5.92
C PHE A 140 25.15 1.83 4.65
N GLY A 141 25.75 0.83 3.99
CA GLY A 141 25.16 0.22 2.79
C GLY A 141 25.03 1.18 1.61
N LEU A 142 25.98 2.10 1.42
CA LEU A 142 25.87 3.17 0.41
C LEU A 142 25.95 2.65 -1.03
N ASP A 143 26.47 1.43 -1.23
CA ASP A 143 26.62 0.81 -2.54
C ASP A 143 25.56 -0.28 -2.79
N ASP A 144 25.25 -1.13 -1.79
CA ASP A 144 24.37 -2.30 -1.91
C ASP A 144 23.04 -2.19 -1.12
N GLY A 145 22.82 -1.08 -0.42
CA GLY A 145 21.64 -0.85 0.43
C GLY A 145 21.62 -1.67 1.73
N ARG A 146 22.66 -2.46 2.02
CA ARG A 146 22.70 -3.33 3.19
C ARG A 146 23.64 -2.77 4.25
N THR A 147 23.06 -2.29 5.34
CA THR A 147 23.85 -1.85 6.50
C THR A 147 24.52 -3.04 7.18
N ARG A 148 25.83 -2.94 7.45
CA ARG A 148 26.58 -3.96 8.18
C ARG A 148 26.86 -3.53 9.61
N THR A 149 26.95 -4.46 10.54
CA THR A 149 27.36 -4.20 11.92
C THR A 149 28.87 -3.95 12.01
N LEU A 150 29.31 -3.31 13.11
CA LEU A 150 30.74 -3.07 13.37
C LEU A 150 31.58 -4.36 13.38
N GLU A 151 30.97 -5.48 13.80
CA GLU A 151 31.64 -6.77 13.87
C GLU A 151 31.77 -7.42 12.48
N GLU A 152 30.72 -7.33 11.66
CA GLU A 152 30.76 -7.81 10.27
C GLU A 152 31.77 -7.03 9.43
N VAL A 153 31.78 -5.70 9.56
CA VAL A 153 32.81 -4.85 8.94
C VAL A 153 34.18 -5.20 9.50
N GLY A 154 34.30 -5.46 10.81
CA GLY A 154 35.56 -5.88 11.43
C GLY A 154 36.12 -7.16 10.80
N ARG A 155 35.26 -8.16 10.57
CA ARG A 155 35.61 -9.43 9.94
C ARG A 155 36.14 -9.24 8.51
N GLU A 156 35.52 -8.37 7.73
CA GLU A 156 35.93 -8.08 6.34
C GLU A 156 37.27 -7.35 6.25
N PHE A 157 37.59 -6.48 7.21
CA PHE A 157 38.85 -5.73 7.25
C PHE A 157 39.96 -6.39 8.10
N GLY A 158 39.69 -7.56 8.70
CA GLY A 158 40.62 -8.21 9.64
C GLY A 158 40.92 -7.37 10.88
N LEU A 159 39.93 -6.60 11.37
CA LEU A 159 40.05 -5.68 12.49
C LEU A 159 39.07 -6.04 13.61
N THR A 160 39.41 -5.64 14.84
CA THR A 160 38.48 -5.76 15.97
C THR A 160 37.31 -4.78 15.81
N ARG A 161 36.15 -5.14 16.39
CA ARG A 161 34.95 -4.29 16.46
C ARG A 161 35.27 -2.87 16.95
N GLU A 162 36.05 -2.76 18.02
CA GLU A 162 36.43 -1.47 18.61
C GLU A 162 37.30 -0.65 17.66
N ARG A 163 38.16 -1.30 16.87
CA ARG A 163 38.98 -0.59 15.89
C ARG A 163 38.14 -0.03 14.75
N ILE A 164 37.12 -0.74 14.27
CA ILE A 164 36.16 -0.21 13.29
C ILE A 164 35.40 0.99 13.86
N ARG A 165 34.93 0.90 15.11
CA ARG A 165 34.25 2.01 15.81
C ARG A 165 35.12 3.27 15.86
N GLN A 166 36.42 3.13 16.15
CA GLN A 166 37.35 4.25 16.15
C GLN A 166 37.54 4.87 14.76
N ILE A 167 37.65 4.04 13.72
CA ILE A 167 37.77 4.51 12.34
C ILE A 167 36.50 5.28 11.92
N GLU A 168 35.32 4.74 12.23
CA GLU A 168 34.03 5.38 11.96
C GLU A 168 33.94 6.74 12.64
N MET A 169 34.18 6.82 13.95
CA MET A 169 34.13 8.09 14.70
C MET A 169 35.09 9.13 14.12
N LYS A 170 36.32 8.72 13.81
CA LYS A 170 37.34 9.62 13.25
C LYS A 170 36.95 10.10 11.86
N ALA A 171 36.38 9.23 11.03
CA ALA A 171 35.90 9.59 9.70
C ALA A 171 34.72 10.57 9.79
N ILE A 172 33.71 10.29 10.60
CA ILE A 172 32.56 11.19 10.81
C ILE A 172 33.00 12.54 11.35
N GLN A 173 33.95 12.57 12.30
CA GLN A 173 34.49 13.82 12.83
C GLN A 173 35.17 14.67 11.74
N LYS A 174 35.97 14.04 10.86
CA LYS A 174 36.57 14.75 9.72
C LYS A 174 35.52 15.30 8.77
N LEU A 175 34.49 14.52 8.45
CA LEU A 175 33.40 14.95 7.57
C LEU A 175 32.61 16.12 8.18
N ARG A 176 32.35 16.11 9.49
CA ARG A 176 31.62 17.20 10.17
C ARG A 176 32.31 18.56 10.10
N HIS A 177 33.64 18.59 10.09
CA HIS A 177 34.41 19.84 10.02
C HIS A 177 34.70 20.29 8.58
N ASP A 178 34.29 19.51 7.60
CA ASP A 178 34.47 19.87 6.21
C ASP A 178 33.42 20.90 5.76
N GLY A 179 33.88 22.04 5.23
CA GLY A 179 33.00 23.08 4.68
C GLY A 179 32.04 22.58 3.58
N ARG A 180 32.38 21.51 2.85
CA ARG A 180 31.48 20.90 1.86
C ARG A 180 30.42 19.99 2.48
N ALA A 181 30.60 19.48 3.71
CA ALA A 181 29.53 18.77 4.41
C ALA A 181 28.33 19.68 4.73
N ARG A 182 28.51 21.01 4.68
CA ARG A 182 27.40 21.97 4.73
C ARG A 182 26.43 21.84 3.57
N ARG A 183 26.87 21.34 2.40
CA ARG A 183 25.96 21.04 1.28
C ARG A 183 25.00 19.91 1.62
N LEU A 184 25.48 18.91 2.37
CA LEU A 184 24.64 17.80 2.82
C LEU A 184 23.56 18.26 3.83
N SER A 185 23.81 19.35 4.57
CA SER A 185 22.80 19.93 5.46
C SER A 185 21.57 20.44 4.71
N ALA A 186 21.71 20.89 3.46
CA ALA A 186 20.57 21.36 2.66
C ALA A 186 19.54 20.25 2.36
N TYR A 187 19.93 18.98 2.47
CA TYR A 187 19.03 17.84 2.32
C TYR A 187 18.32 17.44 3.63
N LEU A 188 18.68 18.04 4.77
CA LEU A 188 18.02 17.82 6.07
C LEU A 188 16.86 18.79 6.32
N ASP A 189 16.81 19.91 5.60
CA ASP A 189 15.79 20.96 5.75
C ASP A 189 14.53 20.71 4.89
N ASN A 190 14.34 19.49 4.38
CA ASN A 190 13.14 19.01 3.68
C ASN A 190 12.43 17.93 4.49
#